data_AF-A0A5N5L308-F1
#
_entry.id   AF-A0A5N5L308-F1
#
_cell.length_a   1.000
_cell.length_b   1.000
_cell.length_c   1.000
_cell.angle_alpha   90.00
_cell.angle_beta   90.00
_cell.angle_gamma   90.00
#
_symmetry.space_group_name_H-M   'P 1'
#
loop_
_entity.id
_entity.type
_entity.pdbx_description
1 polymer ?
#
loop_
_entity_poly.entity_id
_entity_poly.type
_entity_poly.pdbx_seq_one_letter_code
_entity_poly.pdbx_strand_id
1 'polypeptide(L)'
;MWTVWYPVTAMGEVEKCICTMQKGTQMIKLKGKSKTLVRVYNLDEHRSCIRWRPSRKNVKAKITIDSIHKVCEGKNTEVFQHFSGSHFDPNCCLSIYHGIHMESLDLVTTNAEEAHIFSLTLCKWLRQTFSEADRNGSGKLSIREVLQLLHKLNVKLPRQKVMEMFKEAETNHNQGSLKFEDFYTLYKMISARQELQLIMLTFSHYKDHMDIYDLIGFLESEQKMVNVSREYCQMIVNHFEARPENQVQMVLGIDGKT
;
A
#
# COMPACT_ATOMS: atom_id res chain seq x y z
N MET A 1 8.19 -26.29 -28.74
CA MET A 1 7.27 -25.22 -29.16
C MET A 1 6.08 -25.27 -28.21
N TRP A 2 6.15 -24.52 -27.11
CA TRP A 2 5.05 -24.36 -26.14
C TRP A 2 5.05 -22.90 -25.72
N THR A 3 4.38 -22.07 -26.52
CA THR A 3 4.06 -20.68 -26.20
C THR A 3 2.84 -20.69 -25.27
N VAL A 4 3.05 -20.44 -23.98
CA VAL A 4 1.93 -20.14 -23.08
C VAL A 4 1.52 -18.70 -23.33
N TRP A 5 0.54 -18.53 -24.20
CA TRP A 5 -0.25 -17.31 -24.30
C TRP A 5 -1.05 -17.18 -23.00
N TYR A 6 -0.63 -16.29 -22.10
CA TYR A 6 -1.58 -15.75 -21.12
C TYR A 6 -2.48 -14.76 -21.88
N PRO A 7 -3.81 -14.97 -21.92
CA PRO A 7 -4.68 -14.20 -22.77
C PRO A 7 -4.86 -12.78 -22.23
N VAL A 8 -4.92 -11.81 -23.14
CA VAL A 8 -5.22 -10.37 -22.92
C VAL A 8 -6.51 -10.15 -22.11
N THR A 9 -7.37 -11.16 -21.99
CA THR A 9 -8.60 -11.17 -21.17
C THR A 9 -8.34 -11.08 -19.66
N ALA A 10 -7.25 -11.67 -19.16
CA ALA A 10 -6.92 -11.66 -17.73
C ALA A 10 -6.54 -10.25 -17.20
N MET A 11 -6.03 -9.36 -18.08
CA MET A 11 -5.67 -7.98 -17.74
C MET A 11 -6.90 -7.13 -17.41
N GLY A 12 -7.98 -7.30 -18.16
CA GLY A 12 -9.25 -6.61 -17.90
C GLY A 12 -9.89 -7.09 -16.60
N GLU A 13 -9.67 -8.35 -16.21
CA GLU A 13 -10.24 -8.90 -14.98
C GLU A 13 -9.56 -8.36 -13.72
N VAL A 14 -8.22 -8.32 -13.68
CA VAL A 14 -7.51 -7.80 -12.49
C VAL A 14 -7.76 -6.30 -12.29
N GLU A 15 -7.74 -5.50 -13.36
CA GLU A 15 -8.02 -4.07 -13.26
C GLU A 15 -9.48 -3.80 -12.88
N LYS A 16 -10.43 -4.64 -13.33
CA LYS A 16 -11.82 -4.61 -12.83
C LYS A 16 -11.89 -4.93 -11.35
N CYS A 17 -11.13 -5.92 -10.87
CA CYS A 17 -11.10 -6.25 -9.44
C CYS A 17 -10.48 -5.14 -8.60
N ILE A 18 -9.42 -4.47 -9.09
CA ILE A 18 -8.83 -3.28 -8.45
C ILE A 18 -9.86 -2.15 -8.40
N CYS A 19 -10.56 -1.86 -9.50
CA CYS A 19 -11.64 -0.88 -9.52
C CYS A 19 -12.73 -1.22 -8.50
N THR A 20 -13.10 -2.50 -8.37
CA THR A 20 -14.06 -2.98 -7.36
C THR A 20 -13.54 -2.72 -5.94
N MET A 21 -12.28 -3.04 -5.65
CA MET A 21 -11.68 -2.73 -4.36
C MET A 21 -11.61 -1.22 -4.08
N GLN A 22 -11.41 -0.37 -5.09
CA GLN A 22 -11.38 1.09 -4.91
C GLN A 22 -12.77 1.69 -4.66
N LYS A 23 -13.83 1.12 -5.26
CA LYS A 23 -15.24 1.47 -4.94
C LYS A 23 -15.59 1.14 -3.49
N GLY A 24 -14.97 0.09 -2.96
CA GLY A 24 -15.06 -0.34 -1.58
C GLY A 24 -16.06 -1.48 -1.37
N THR A 25 -15.71 -2.36 -0.44
CA THR A 25 -16.46 -3.57 -0.10
C THR A 25 -16.87 -3.50 1.36
N GLN A 26 -18.15 -3.73 1.66
CA GLN A 26 -18.61 -3.79 3.04
C GLN A 26 -18.23 -5.15 3.64
N MET A 27 -17.54 -5.11 4.78
CA MET A 27 -17.09 -6.30 5.50
C MET A 27 -17.28 -6.11 7.00
N ILE A 28 -17.35 -7.22 7.71
CA ILE A 28 -17.39 -7.26 9.17
C ILE A 28 -15.96 -7.48 9.66
N LYS A 29 -15.41 -6.49 10.37
CA LYS A 29 -14.17 -6.64 11.12
C LYS A 29 -14.41 -7.33 12.44
N LEU A 30 -13.68 -8.41 12.69
CA LEU A 30 -13.63 -9.06 13.99
C LEU A 30 -12.54 -8.42 14.85
N LYS A 31 -12.80 -8.27 16.15
CA LYS A 31 -11.82 -7.72 17.09
C LYS A 31 -11.96 -8.33 18.49
N GLY A 32 -10.83 -8.75 19.05
CA GLY A 32 -10.78 -9.32 20.39
C GLY A 32 -11.65 -10.58 20.46
N LYS A 33 -12.38 -10.75 21.56
CA LYS A 33 -13.12 -12.00 21.82
C LYS A 33 -14.54 -12.05 21.23
N SER A 34 -15.18 -10.91 20.99
CA SER A 34 -16.61 -10.88 20.61
C SER A 34 -17.05 -9.66 19.82
N LYS A 35 -16.15 -8.71 19.54
CA LYS A 35 -16.55 -7.45 18.91
C LYS A 35 -16.55 -7.57 17.39
N THR A 36 -17.70 -7.27 16.79
CA THR A 36 -17.87 -7.16 15.34
C THR A 36 -18.08 -5.69 14.94
N LEU A 37 -17.56 -5.29 13.80
CA LEU A 37 -17.62 -3.92 13.30
C LEU A 37 -17.85 -3.92 11.80
N VAL A 38 -19.02 -3.46 11.34
CA VAL A 38 -19.29 -3.30 9.91
C VAL A 38 -18.51 -2.10 9.38
N ARG A 39 -17.73 -2.30 8.31
CA ARG A 39 -16.85 -1.30 7.70
C ARG A 39 -16.86 -1.45 6.20
N VAL A 40 -16.70 -0.34 5.49
CA VAL A 40 -16.39 -0.33 4.06
C VAL A 40 -14.87 -0.26 3.93
N TYR A 41 -14.28 -1.29 3.35
CA TYR A 41 -12.86 -1.41 3.04
C TYR A 41 -12.62 -1.04 1.59
N ASN A 42 -11.67 -0.16 1.33
CA ASN A 42 -11.31 0.20 -0.03
C ASN A 42 -9.79 0.30 -0.21
N LEU A 43 -9.32 -0.04 -1.41
CA LEU A 43 -8.00 0.34 -1.86
C LEU A 43 -8.02 1.85 -2.17
N ASP A 44 -7.00 2.59 -1.76
CA ASP A 44 -6.94 4.02 -2.08
C ASP A 44 -6.60 4.27 -3.55
N GLU A 45 -6.76 5.52 -3.99
CA GLU A 45 -6.57 5.94 -5.38
C GLU A 45 -5.16 5.58 -5.90
N HIS A 46 -4.16 5.73 -5.03
CA HIS A 46 -2.76 5.42 -5.31
C HIS A 46 -2.40 3.94 -5.17
N ARG A 47 -3.37 3.07 -4.83
CA ARG A 47 -3.14 1.62 -4.63
C ARG A 47 -2.08 1.31 -3.57
N SER A 48 -1.91 2.22 -2.62
CA SER A 48 -0.84 2.21 -1.62
C SER A 48 -1.31 1.69 -0.26
N CYS A 49 -2.60 1.82 0.03
CA CYS A 49 -3.18 1.44 1.31
C CYS A 49 -4.58 0.84 1.15
N ILE A 50 -4.91 -0.13 2.01
CA ILE A 50 -6.30 -0.50 2.29
C ILE A 50 -6.78 0.39 3.44
N ARG A 51 -7.85 1.16 3.19
CA ARG A 51 -8.48 2.06 4.16
C ARG A 51 -9.86 1.54 4.54
N TRP A 52 -10.37 1.96 5.70
CA TRP A 52 -11.74 1.61 6.07
C TRP A 52 -12.49 2.70 6.85
N ARG A 53 -13.81 2.72 6.64
CA ARG A 53 -14.74 3.64 7.31
C ARG A 53 -16.05 2.94 7.72
N PRO A 54 -16.76 3.40 8.75
CA PRO A 54 -16.40 4.49 9.67
C PRO A 54 -15.31 4.05 10.67
N SER A 55 -14.46 4.97 11.15
CA SER A 55 -13.45 4.63 12.18
C SER A 55 -13.14 5.84 13.05
N ARG A 56 -13.08 5.64 14.37
CA ARG A 56 -12.63 6.68 15.31
C ARG A 56 -11.13 6.98 15.23
N LYS A 57 -10.38 6.15 14.49
CA LYS A 57 -8.93 6.30 14.29
C LYS A 57 -8.57 7.23 13.13
N ASN A 58 -9.55 7.78 12.41
CA ASN A 58 -9.37 8.67 11.24
C ASN A 58 -8.22 8.19 10.32
N VAL A 59 -7.15 8.97 10.24
CA VAL A 59 -5.92 8.74 9.45
C VAL A 59 -5.30 7.35 9.63
N LYS A 60 -5.40 6.81 10.86
CA LYS A 60 -4.80 5.53 11.25
C LYS A 60 -5.70 4.33 10.92
N ALA A 61 -6.85 4.56 10.28
CA ALA A 61 -7.75 3.51 9.81
C ALA A 61 -7.29 2.95 8.44
N LYS A 62 -6.03 2.55 8.36
CA LYS A 62 -5.41 2.00 7.17
C LYS A 62 -4.37 0.95 7.49
N ILE A 63 -4.15 0.05 6.53
CA ILE A 63 -2.94 -0.76 6.42
C ILE A 63 -2.31 -0.44 5.08
N THR A 64 -1.01 -0.20 5.09
CA THR A 64 -0.26 0.10 3.87
C THR A 64 0.04 -1.23 3.15
N ILE A 65 0.00 -1.26 1.82
CA ILE A 65 0.15 -2.49 1.02
C ILE A 65 1.53 -3.13 1.25
N ASP A 66 2.56 -2.31 1.43
CA ASP A 66 3.92 -2.72 1.82
C ASP A 66 3.99 -3.45 3.18
N SER A 67 3.07 -3.15 4.09
CA SER A 67 3.04 -3.78 5.40
C SER A 67 2.39 -5.16 5.37
N ILE A 68 1.64 -5.53 4.32
CA ILE A 68 0.87 -6.77 4.24
C ILE A 68 1.81 -7.93 3.93
N HIS A 69 1.99 -8.85 4.88
CA HIS A 69 2.78 -10.08 4.79
C HIS A 69 2.11 -11.17 3.97
N LYS A 70 0.83 -11.43 4.25
CA LYS A 70 0.03 -12.44 3.57
C LYS A 70 -1.44 -12.18 3.77
N VAL A 71 -2.25 -12.67 2.84
CA VAL A 71 -3.70 -12.79 2.97
C VAL A 71 -4.03 -14.28 3.04
N CYS A 72 -4.83 -14.68 4.02
CA CYS A 72 -5.26 -16.05 4.20
C CYS A 72 -6.78 -16.12 4.21
N GLU A 73 -7.36 -16.97 3.38
CA GLU A 73 -8.79 -17.29 3.41
C GLU A 73 -9.10 -18.26 4.57
N GLY A 74 -10.35 -18.25 5.03
CA GLY A 74 -10.83 -19.10 6.12
C GLY A 74 -10.71 -18.48 7.51
N LYS A 75 -10.87 -19.34 8.52
CA LYS A 75 -11.01 -18.99 9.95
C LYS A 75 -9.77 -19.39 10.76
N ASN A 76 -8.60 -19.04 10.28
CA ASN A 76 -7.34 -19.62 10.77
C ASN A 76 -6.69 -18.86 11.94
N THR A 77 -7.26 -17.73 12.38
CA THR A 77 -6.70 -16.92 13.49
C THR A 77 -7.36 -17.21 14.82
N GLU A 78 -6.65 -16.89 15.91
CA GLU A 78 -7.20 -16.94 17.27
C GLU A 78 -8.46 -16.09 17.40
N VAL A 79 -8.56 -14.96 16.70
CA VAL A 79 -9.76 -14.12 16.72
C VAL A 79 -10.96 -14.93 16.24
N PHE A 80 -10.87 -15.60 15.08
CA PHE A 80 -11.96 -16.44 14.59
C PHE A 80 -12.33 -17.59 15.54
N GLN A 81 -11.37 -18.16 16.28
CA GLN A 81 -11.65 -19.21 17.27
C GLN A 81 -12.53 -18.71 18.43
N HIS A 82 -12.36 -17.45 18.85
CA HIS A 82 -13.24 -16.83 19.85
C HIS A 82 -14.69 -16.65 19.34
N PHE A 83 -14.86 -16.61 18.02
CA PHE A 83 -16.16 -16.63 17.34
C PHE A 83 -16.57 -18.04 16.88
N SER A 84 -16.06 -19.11 17.49
CA SER A 84 -16.39 -20.50 17.12
C SER A 84 -17.90 -20.82 17.13
N GLY A 85 -18.69 -20.14 17.96
CA GLY A 85 -20.16 -20.23 17.96
C GLY A 85 -20.87 -19.43 16.84
N SER A 86 -20.15 -18.69 16.01
CA SER A 86 -20.71 -17.92 14.90
C SER A 86 -20.78 -18.75 13.60
N HIS A 87 -21.92 -18.68 12.91
CA HIS A 87 -22.16 -19.38 11.65
C HIS A 87 -21.53 -18.68 10.42
N PHE A 88 -20.38 -18.03 10.57
CA PHE A 88 -19.70 -17.46 9.40
C PHE A 88 -19.29 -18.59 8.44
N ASP A 89 -19.53 -18.44 7.14
CA ASP A 89 -18.99 -19.35 6.14
C ASP A 89 -17.45 -19.13 6.06
N PRO A 90 -16.61 -20.17 6.21
CA PRO A 90 -15.16 -20.05 6.01
C PRO A 90 -14.77 -19.42 4.67
N ASN A 91 -15.54 -19.65 3.59
CA ASN A 91 -15.25 -19.08 2.28
C ASN A 91 -15.49 -17.56 2.22
N CYS A 92 -16.25 -17.01 3.17
CA CYS A 92 -16.46 -15.56 3.30
C CYS A 92 -15.42 -14.91 4.22
N CYS A 93 -14.58 -15.70 4.90
CA CYS A 93 -13.63 -15.23 5.90
C CYS A 93 -12.25 -15.02 5.28
N LEU A 94 -11.58 -13.94 5.66
CA LEU A 94 -10.18 -13.69 5.29
C LEU A 94 -9.43 -12.95 6.40
N SER A 95 -8.13 -13.20 6.48
CA SER A 95 -7.21 -12.62 7.45
C SER A 95 -6.04 -11.98 6.72
N ILE A 96 -5.81 -10.68 6.96
CA ILE A 96 -4.67 -9.96 6.39
C ILE A 96 -3.63 -9.79 7.49
N TYR A 97 -2.47 -10.43 7.34
CA TYR A 97 -1.37 -10.31 8.28
C TYR A 97 -0.48 -9.15 7.85
N HIS A 98 -0.20 -8.20 8.75
CA HIS A 98 0.51 -6.98 8.40
C HIS A 98 1.40 -6.41 9.52
N GLY A 99 2.28 -5.48 9.15
CA GLY A 99 3.15 -4.75 10.07
C GLY A 99 4.27 -5.59 10.68
N ILE A 100 5.19 -4.92 11.39
CA ILE A 100 6.39 -5.54 11.98
C ILE A 100 6.07 -6.61 13.04
N HIS A 101 4.91 -6.53 13.67
CA HIS A 101 4.47 -7.46 14.72
C HIS A 101 3.54 -8.56 14.20
N MET A 102 3.37 -8.70 12.88
CA MET A 102 2.52 -9.73 12.27
C MET A 102 1.08 -9.73 12.80
N GLU A 103 0.49 -8.53 12.97
CA GLU A 103 -0.89 -8.39 13.42
C GLU A 103 -1.87 -8.91 12.37
N SER A 104 -3.00 -9.48 12.80
CA SER A 104 -4.09 -9.91 11.90
C SER A 104 -5.21 -8.87 11.84
N LEU A 105 -5.64 -8.57 10.61
CA LEU A 105 -6.93 -7.95 10.32
C LEU A 105 -7.89 -9.02 9.83
N ASP A 106 -8.79 -9.43 10.72
CA ASP A 106 -9.76 -10.51 10.49
C ASP A 106 -11.09 -9.97 9.99
N LEU A 107 -11.51 -10.40 8.80
CA LEU A 107 -12.65 -9.86 8.05
C LEU A 107 -13.60 -10.98 7.60
N VAL A 108 -14.89 -10.66 7.61
CA VAL A 108 -15.95 -11.48 7.01
C VAL A 108 -16.64 -10.65 5.94
N THR A 109 -16.60 -11.11 4.70
CA THR A 109 -17.27 -10.51 3.54
C THR A 109 -18.74 -10.92 3.48
N THR A 110 -19.51 -10.33 2.56
CA THR A 110 -20.93 -10.69 2.44
C THR A 110 -21.13 -12.05 1.75
N ASN A 111 -20.18 -12.46 0.92
CA ASN A 111 -20.23 -13.71 0.18
C ASN A 111 -18.81 -14.19 -0.22
N ALA A 112 -18.71 -15.46 -0.60
CA ALA A 112 -17.43 -16.08 -0.94
C ALA A 112 -16.75 -15.44 -2.16
N GLU A 113 -17.52 -14.91 -3.11
CA GLU A 113 -16.98 -14.23 -4.29
C GLU A 113 -16.26 -12.94 -3.91
N GLU A 114 -16.82 -12.13 -3.01
CA GLU A 114 -16.17 -10.92 -2.49
C GLU A 114 -14.89 -11.25 -1.71
N ALA A 115 -14.91 -12.28 -0.86
CA ALA A 115 -13.71 -12.75 -0.18
C ALA A 115 -12.62 -13.18 -1.17
N HIS A 116 -13.02 -13.98 -2.16
CA HIS A 116 -12.12 -14.45 -3.19
C HIS A 116 -11.55 -13.28 -4.01
N ILE A 117 -12.39 -12.38 -4.54
CA ILE A 117 -11.94 -11.21 -5.30
C ILE A 117 -10.98 -10.36 -4.47
N PHE A 118 -11.30 -10.08 -3.21
CA PHE A 118 -10.46 -9.23 -2.36
C PHE A 118 -9.10 -9.88 -2.06
N SER A 119 -9.10 -11.16 -1.68
CA SER A 119 -7.90 -11.98 -1.45
C SER A 119 -7.04 -12.09 -2.71
N LEU A 120 -7.68 -12.45 -3.82
CA LEU A 120 -7.08 -12.64 -5.12
C LEU A 120 -6.47 -11.35 -5.67
N THR A 121 -7.14 -10.21 -5.52
CA THR A 121 -6.64 -8.92 -6.02
C THR A 121 -5.38 -8.49 -5.27
N LEU A 122 -5.38 -8.61 -3.94
CA LEU A 122 -4.21 -8.31 -3.12
C LEU A 122 -3.04 -9.24 -3.40
N CYS A 123 -3.30 -10.54 -3.61
CA CYS A 123 -2.27 -11.53 -3.91
C CYS A 123 -1.77 -11.48 -5.36
N LYS A 124 -2.67 -11.30 -6.34
CA LYS A 124 -2.34 -11.28 -7.78
C LYS A 124 -1.66 -9.99 -8.18
N TRP A 125 -2.01 -8.85 -7.59
CA TRP A 125 -1.43 -7.57 -7.99
C TRP A 125 0.10 -7.55 -7.84
N LEU A 126 0.64 -8.05 -6.72
CA LEU A 126 2.08 -8.17 -6.50
C LEU A 126 2.75 -9.19 -7.44
N ARG A 127 2.13 -10.37 -7.62
CA ARG A 127 2.65 -11.42 -8.52
C ARG A 127 2.61 -10.99 -9.99
N GLN A 128 1.59 -10.24 -10.39
CA GLN A 128 1.47 -9.70 -11.74
C GLN A 128 2.46 -8.56 -11.97
N THR A 129 2.64 -7.67 -10.98
CA THR A 129 3.66 -6.60 -11.06
C THR A 129 5.07 -7.19 -11.23
N PHE A 130 5.37 -8.29 -10.53
CA PHE A 130 6.58 -9.07 -10.74
C PHE A 130 6.64 -9.67 -12.15
N SER A 131 5.59 -10.35 -12.60
CA SER A 131 5.56 -10.99 -13.91
C SER A 131 5.68 -10.00 -15.08
N GLU A 132 5.16 -8.78 -14.95
CA GLU A 132 5.30 -7.72 -15.96
C GLU A 132 6.70 -7.10 -15.97
N ALA A 133 7.36 -7.09 -14.82
CA ALA A 133 8.74 -6.67 -14.72
C ALA A 133 9.69 -7.73 -15.31
N ASP A 134 9.38 -9.02 -15.18
CA ASP A 134 10.16 -10.16 -15.70
C ASP A 134 9.95 -10.33 -17.22
N ARG A 135 10.46 -9.36 -18.00
CA ARG A 135 10.24 -9.29 -19.45
C ARG A 135 10.86 -10.45 -20.20
N ASN A 136 11.93 -11.01 -19.67
CA ASN A 136 12.61 -12.16 -20.28
C ASN A 136 12.01 -13.50 -19.82
N GLY A 137 11.04 -13.50 -18.90
CA GLY A 137 10.38 -14.70 -18.40
C GLY A 137 11.30 -15.63 -17.61
N SER A 138 12.35 -15.10 -16.98
CA SER A 138 13.35 -15.88 -16.26
C SER A 138 12.87 -16.41 -14.91
N GLY A 139 11.72 -15.93 -14.44
CA GLY A 139 11.20 -16.16 -13.09
C GLY A 139 11.94 -15.35 -12.01
N LYS A 140 12.77 -14.38 -12.41
CA LYS A 140 13.53 -13.48 -11.54
C LYS A 140 13.64 -12.09 -12.17
N LEU A 141 13.86 -11.06 -11.35
CA LEU A 141 14.04 -9.69 -11.84
C LEU A 141 15.50 -9.27 -11.78
N SER A 142 16.04 -8.87 -12.92
CA SER A 142 17.30 -8.14 -12.98
C SER A 142 17.14 -6.70 -12.48
N ILE A 143 18.26 -6.06 -12.12
CA ILE A 143 18.28 -4.63 -11.76
C ILE A 143 17.70 -3.73 -12.87
N ARG A 144 17.86 -4.11 -14.15
CA ARG A 144 17.31 -3.35 -15.28
C ARG A 144 15.78 -3.40 -15.31
N GLU A 145 15.22 -4.57 -15.05
CA GLU A 145 13.76 -4.78 -14.99
C GLU A 145 13.15 -4.06 -13.79
N VAL A 146 13.82 -4.09 -12.64
CA VAL A 146 13.44 -3.30 -11.46
C VAL A 146 13.41 -1.79 -11.76
N LEU A 147 14.46 -1.25 -12.40
CA LEU A 147 14.51 0.18 -12.74
C LEU A 147 13.38 0.59 -13.70
N GLN A 148 13.05 -0.28 -14.67
CA GLN A 148 11.94 -0.03 -15.60
C GLN A 148 10.58 -0.11 -14.89
N LEU A 149 10.42 -1.06 -13.97
CA LEU A 149 9.23 -1.17 -13.14
C LEU A 149 9.03 0.10 -12.29
N LEU A 150 10.07 0.58 -11.61
CA LEU A 150 10.00 1.80 -10.80
C LEU A 150 9.55 3.01 -11.62
N HIS A 151 10.10 3.16 -12.82
CA HIS A 151 9.68 4.21 -13.74
C HIS A 151 8.19 4.06 -14.14
N LYS A 152 7.72 2.84 -14.40
CA LYS A 152 6.30 2.56 -14.71
C LYS A 152 5.36 2.83 -13.52
N LEU A 153 5.84 2.60 -12.30
CA LEU A 153 5.13 2.90 -11.05
C LEU A 153 5.21 4.39 -10.67
N ASN A 154 5.80 5.24 -11.52
CA ASN A 154 6.02 6.67 -11.26
C ASN A 154 6.83 6.96 -9.97
N VAL A 155 7.72 6.03 -9.60
CA VAL A 155 8.64 6.17 -8.46
C VAL A 155 9.95 6.77 -8.96
N LYS A 156 10.32 7.94 -8.43
CA LYS A 156 11.54 8.66 -8.79
C LYS A 156 12.61 8.48 -7.71
N LEU A 157 13.49 7.49 -7.89
CA LEU A 157 14.62 7.25 -6.98
C LEU A 157 15.95 7.36 -7.74
N PRO A 158 17.00 7.94 -7.11
CA PRO A 158 18.35 7.91 -7.67
C PRO A 158 18.80 6.47 -7.91
N ARG A 159 19.44 6.22 -9.06
CA ARG A 159 19.90 4.87 -9.46
C ARG A 159 20.73 4.18 -8.36
N GLN A 160 21.56 4.94 -7.66
CA GLN A 160 22.40 4.43 -6.57
C GLN A 160 21.57 3.90 -5.41
N LYS A 161 20.47 4.60 -5.04
CA LYS A 161 19.56 4.16 -3.99
C LYS A 161 18.81 2.88 -4.37
N VAL A 162 18.38 2.78 -5.63
CA VAL A 162 17.74 1.56 -6.15
C VAL A 162 18.70 0.37 -6.08
N MET A 163 19.99 0.57 -6.40
CA MET A 163 21.00 -0.49 -6.28
C MET A 163 21.25 -0.94 -4.85
N GLU A 164 21.25 -0.01 -3.88
CA GLU A 164 21.35 -0.36 -2.45
C GLU A 164 20.16 -1.21 -2.02
N MET A 165 18.94 -0.76 -2.31
CA MET A 165 17.71 -1.47 -1.98
C MET A 165 17.65 -2.85 -2.66
N PHE A 166 18.13 -2.95 -3.91
CA PHE A 166 18.24 -4.23 -4.62
C PHE A 166 19.17 -5.20 -3.90
N LYS A 167 20.34 -4.76 -3.48
CA LYS A 167 21.30 -5.59 -2.74
C LYS A 167 20.78 -6.00 -1.36
N GLU A 168 20.07 -5.10 -0.68
CA GLU A 168 19.45 -5.36 0.61
C GLU A 168 18.32 -6.39 0.52
N ALA A 169 17.54 -6.35 -0.57
CA ALA A 169 16.49 -7.33 -0.83
C ALA A 169 17.01 -8.70 -1.29
N GLU A 170 18.19 -8.76 -1.93
CA GLU A 170 18.74 -9.99 -2.51
C GLU A 170 19.29 -10.92 -1.42
N THR A 171 18.49 -11.88 -0.97
CA THR A 171 18.87 -12.82 0.10
C THR A 171 20.06 -13.74 -0.24
N ASN A 172 20.37 -13.96 -1.53
CA ASN A 172 21.46 -14.84 -1.96
C ASN A 172 22.73 -14.10 -2.41
N HIS A 173 22.80 -12.77 -2.18
CA HIS A 173 23.95 -11.85 -2.29
C HIS A 173 24.93 -11.96 -3.48
N ASN A 174 24.64 -12.73 -4.54
CA ASN A 174 25.58 -12.93 -5.66
C ASN A 174 24.92 -13.46 -6.95
N GLN A 175 23.59 -13.36 -7.11
CA GLN A 175 22.90 -13.79 -8.33
C GLN A 175 22.57 -12.63 -9.28
N GLY A 176 22.63 -11.38 -8.80
CA GLY A 176 22.27 -10.19 -9.58
C GLY A 176 20.79 -10.19 -10.00
N SER A 177 19.94 -10.92 -9.30
CA SER A 177 18.52 -11.10 -9.64
C SER A 177 17.66 -11.35 -8.41
N LEU A 178 16.42 -10.86 -8.43
CA LEU A 178 15.45 -11.02 -7.34
C LEU A 178 14.44 -12.09 -7.71
N LYS A 179 14.28 -13.12 -6.87
CA LYS A 179 13.11 -14.01 -6.96
C LYS A 179 11.87 -13.27 -6.48
N PHE A 180 10.69 -13.86 -6.62
CA PHE A 180 9.44 -13.21 -6.20
C PHE A 180 9.47 -12.75 -4.74
N GLU A 181 10.06 -13.56 -3.87
CA GLU A 181 10.19 -13.34 -2.42
C GLU A 181 11.15 -12.17 -2.13
N ASP A 182 12.25 -12.07 -2.88
CA ASP A 182 13.21 -10.96 -2.78
C ASP A 182 12.62 -9.67 -3.37
N PHE A 183 11.93 -9.77 -4.52
CA PHE A 183 11.21 -8.64 -5.13
C PHE A 183 10.16 -8.08 -4.19
N TYR A 184 9.45 -8.95 -3.48
CA TYR A 184 8.47 -8.53 -2.50
C TYR A 184 9.12 -7.69 -1.38
N THR A 185 10.30 -8.09 -0.88
CA THR A 185 11.10 -7.29 0.07
C THR A 185 11.53 -5.94 -0.54
N LEU A 186 12.00 -5.92 -1.79
CA LEU A 186 12.32 -4.69 -2.50
C LEU A 186 11.10 -3.78 -2.63
N TYR A 187 9.97 -4.33 -3.05
CA TYR A 187 8.72 -3.61 -3.25
C TYR A 187 8.23 -2.99 -1.94
N LYS A 188 8.44 -3.66 -0.80
CA LYS A 188 8.19 -3.07 0.53
C LYS A 188 9.06 -1.85 0.79
N MET A 189 10.36 -1.94 0.55
CA MET A 189 11.28 -0.81 0.78
C MET A 189 10.96 0.39 -0.13
N ILE A 190 10.46 0.15 -1.34
CA ILE A 190 10.01 1.20 -2.28
C ILE A 190 8.70 1.84 -1.82
N SER A 191 7.78 1.02 -1.33
CA SER A 191 6.39 1.41 -1.05
C SER A 191 6.20 1.94 0.37
N ALA A 192 7.11 1.60 1.27
CA ALA A 192 7.38 2.40 2.45
C ALA A 192 7.85 3.75 1.90
N ARG A 193 6.98 4.77 1.91
CA ARG A 193 7.33 6.17 1.59
C ARG A 193 8.30 6.71 2.65
N GLN A 194 9.42 6.02 2.86
CA GLN A 194 10.43 6.31 3.87
C GLN A 194 11.05 7.66 3.58
N GLU A 195 11.15 8.07 2.30
CA GLU A 195 11.53 9.43 1.94
C GLU A 195 10.57 10.48 2.49
N LEU A 196 9.26 10.22 2.51
CA LEU A 196 8.31 11.20 3.06
C LEU A 196 8.14 11.09 4.55
N GLN A 197 8.33 9.91 5.13
CA GLN A 197 8.51 9.79 6.57
C GLN A 197 9.78 10.53 7.01
N LEU A 198 10.88 10.44 6.27
CA LEU A 198 12.12 11.19 6.50
C LEU A 198 11.88 12.68 6.31
N ILE A 199 11.21 13.12 5.23
CA ILE A 199 10.87 14.54 5.05
C ILE A 199 10.00 15.02 6.21
N MET A 200 9.02 14.24 6.68
CA MET A 200 8.25 14.64 7.87
C MET A 200 9.10 14.62 9.15
N LEU A 201 10.01 13.68 9.33
CA LEU A 201 10.91 13.67 10.48
C LEU A 201 11.91 14.83 10.45
N THR A 202 12.33 15.25 9.26
CA THR A 202 13.35 16.29 9.05
C THR A 202 12.75 17.70 9.04
N PHE A 203 11.58 17.89 8.42
CA PHE A 203 10.99 19.21 8.16
C PHE A 203 9.69 19.47 8.90
N SER A 204 9.01 18.45 9.45
CA SER A 204 7.80 18.68 10.26
C SER A 204 8.14 18.69 11.74
N HIS A 205 7.78 19.77 12.43
CA HIS A 205 7.88 19.82 13.88
C HIS A 205 6.99 18.77 14.57
N TYR A 206 5.85 18.44 13.97
CA TYR A 206 4.84 17.52 14.51
C TYR A 206 5.00 16.07 14.04
N LYS A 207 5.93 15.81 13.10
CA LYS A 207 6.31 14.51 12.53
C LYS A 207 5.25 13.79 11.69
N ASP A 208 4.01 14.27 11.65
CA ASP A 208 2.93 13.69 10.85
C ASP A 208 2.21 14.68 9.91
N HIS A 209 2.44 15.98 10.06
CA HIS A 209 1.96 17.06 9.18
C HIS A 209 2.91 18.27 9.22
N MET A 210 3.03 19.00 8.11
CA MET A 210 3.78 20.27 8.08
C MET A 210 2.83 21.45 8.18
N ASP A 211 3.15 22.42 9.01
CA ASP A 211 2.53 23.73 8.91
C ASP A 211 3.13 24.54 7.74
N ILE A 212 2.67 25.78 7.57
CA ILE A 212 3.13 26.65 6.49
C ILE A 212 4.63 26.95 6.58
N TYR A 213 5.19 27.07 7.78
CA TYR A 213 6.60 27.40 7.97
C TYR A 213 7.50 26.18 7.71
N ASP A 214 7.08 25.02 8.19
CA ASP A 214 7.69 23.72 7.85
C ASP A 214 7.70 23.52 6.32
N LEU A 215 6.59 23.86 5.65
CA LEU A 215 6.45 23.75 4.19
C LEU A 215 7.35 24.74 3.43
N ILE A 216 7.48 25.98 3.89
CA ILE A 216 8.45 26.94 3.33
C ILE A 216 9.86 26.38 3.46
N GLY A 217 10.25 25.92 4.66
CA GLY A 217 11.57 25.35 4.91
C GLY A 217 11.88 24.15 4.01
N PHE A 218 10.92 23.26 3.82
CA PHE A 218 11.04 22.14 2.88
C PHE A 218 11.20 22.62 1.42
N LEU A 219 10.39 23.56 0.95
CA LEU A 219 10.44 24.03 -0.44
C LEU A 219 11.74 24.78 -0.76
N GLU A 220 12.25 25.57 0.17
CA GLU A 220 13.51 26.28 -0.02
C GLU A 220 14.73 25.36 0.14
N SER A 221 14.73 24.50 1.16
CA SER A 221 15.91 23.68 1.48
C SER A 221 16.04 22.44 0.60
N GLU A 222 14.95 21.70 0.38
CA GLU A 222 14.98 20.45 -0.40
C GLU A 222 14.61 20.68 -1.86
N GLN A 223 13.56 21.45 -2.13
CA GLN A 223 13.12 21.71 -3.51
C GLN A 223 13.90 22.85 -4.19
N LYS A 224 14.81 23.51 -3.47
CA LYS A 224 15.69 24.59 -3.96
C LYS A 224 14.92 25.77 -4.57
N MET A 225 13.71 26.02 -4.08
CA MET A 225 12.92 27.18 -4.45
C MET A 225 13.46 28.44 -3.78
N VAL A 226 13.21 29.61 -4.38
CA VAL A 226 13.61 30.91 -3.83
C VAL A 226 12.39 31.77 -3.61
N ASN A 227 12.42 32.57 -2.53
CA ASN A 227 11.36 33.51 -2.16
C ASN A 227 9.98 32.85 -2.04
N VAL A 228 9.90 31.71 -1.36
CA VAL A 228 8.64 30.98 -1.19
C VAL A 228 7.73 31.79 -0.24
N SER A 229 6.64 32.34 -0.76
CA SER A 229 5.72 33.14 0.06
C SER A 229 4.75 32.28 0.85
N ARG A 230 4.22 32.86 1.94
CA ARG A 230 3.19 32.22 2.77
C ARG A 230 1.94 31.92 1.96
N GLU A 231 1.53 32.85 1.10
CA GLU A 231 0.34 32.75 0.25
C GLU A 231 0.47 31.59 -0.75
N TYR A 232 1.67 31.37 -1.29
CA TYR A 232 1.93 30.25 -2.18
C TYR A 232 1.81 28.90 -1.46
N CYS A 233 2.37 28.78 -0.25
CA CYS A 233 2.18 27.60 0.59
C CYS A 233 0.71 27.37 0.97
N GLN A 234 -0.04 28.45 1.24
CA GLN A 234 -1.47 28.41 1.51
C GLN A 234 -2.24 27.82 0.31
N MET A 235 -1.88 28.24 -0.91
CA MET A 235 -2.46 27.68 -2.15
C MET A 235 -2.15 26.20 -2.31
N ILE A 236 -0.91 25.78 -2.02
CA ILE A 236 -0.52 24.36 -2.05
C ILE A 236 -1.40 23.55 -1.08
N VAL A 237 -1.54 24.00 0.17
CA VAL A 237 -2.38 23.29 1.15
C VAL A 237 -3.84 23.21 0.67
N ASN A 238 -4.41 24.31 0.22
CA ASN A 238 -5.80 24.33 -0.24
C ASN A 238 -6.04 23.44 -1.48
N HIS A 239 -5.03 23.28 -2.32
CA HIS A 239 -5.16 22.51 -3.56
C HIS A 239 -4.89 21.02 -3.35
N PHE A 240 -3.89 20.66 -2.54
CA PHE A 240 -3.39 19.30 -2.43
C PHE A 240 -3.78 18.59 -1.12
N GLU A 241 -4.16 19.32 -0.06
CA GLU A 241 -4.61 18.67 1.16
C GLU A 241 -6.03 18.13 0.99
N ALA A 242 -6.18 16.80 0.99
CA ALA A 242 -7.46 16.13 0.78
C ALA A 242 -8.43 16.24 1.98
N ARG A 243 -7.95 16.67 3.16
CA ARG A 243 -8.78 16.74 4.38
C ARG A 243 -9.26 18.16 4.67
N PRO A 244 -10.58 18.38 4.78
CA PRO A 244 -11.11 19.70 5.13
C PRO A 244 -10.61 20.22 6.47
N GLU A 245 -10.42 19.36 7.47
CA GLU A 245 -9.93 19.79 8.80
C GLU A 245 -8.49 20.32 8.73
N ASN A 246 -7.66 19.67 7.92
CA ASN A 246 -6.27 20.08 7.72
C ASN A 246 -6.18 21.34 6.85
N GLN A 247 -7.07 21.50 5.86
CA GLN A 247 -7.20 22.74 5.10
C GLN A 247 -7.55 23.91 6.02
N VAL A 248 -8.52 23.75 6.94
CA VAL A 248 -8.88 24.81 7.89
C VAL A 248 -7.71 25.15 8.83
N GLN A 249 -6.95 24.14 9.25
CA GLN A 249 -5.77 24.32 10.11
C GLN A 249 -4.53 24.80 9.36
N MET A 250 -4.59 24.86 8.02
CA MET A 250 -3.48 25.23 7.14
C MET A 250 -2.24 24.35 7.29
N VAL A 251 -2.47 23.05 7.37
CA VAL A 251 -1.41 22.03 7.48
C VAL A 251 -1.47 21.03 6.33
N LEU A 252 -0.30 20.57 5.88
CA LEU A 252 -0.15 19.56 4.83
C LEU A 252 0.25 18.22 5.45
N GLY A 253 -0.65 17.24 5.39
CA GLY A 253 -0.39 15.88 5.84
C GLY A 253 0.46 15.07 4.86
N ILE A 254 0.93 13.90 5.30
CA ILE A 254 1.65 12.94 4.43
C ILE A 254 0.87 12.59 3.17
N ASP A 255 -0.46 12.54 3.28
CA ASP A 255 -1.35 12.20 2.16
C ASP A 255 -1.47 13.37 1.15
N GLY A 256 -1.29 14.64 1.55
CA GLY A 256 -1.36 15.82 0.66
C GLY A 256 -0.05 16.18 -0.07
N LYS A 257 1.04 15.45 0.18
CA LYS A 257 2.32 15.55 -0.55
C LYS A 257 2.46 14.56 -1.71
N THR A 258 1.37 13.92 -2.11
CA THR A 258 1.31 12.82 -3.08
C THR A 258 0.44 13.22 -4.24
#